data_AF-A0A6C0QBR3-F1
#
_entry.id   AF-A0A6C0QBR3-F1
#
_cell.length_a   1.000
_cell.length_b   1.000
_cell.length_c   1.000
_cell.angle_alpha   90.00
_cell.angle_beta   90.00
_cell.angle_gamma   90.00
#
_symmetry.space_group_name_H-M   'P 1'
#
loop_
_entity.id
_entity.type
_entity.pdbx_description
1 polymer ?
#
loop_
_entity_poly.entity_id
_entity_poly.type
_entity_poly.pdbx_seq_one_letter_code
_entity_poly.pdbx_strand_id
1 'polypeptide(L)' 'MSDTQEPRDPVTKYPQPDFPQQEQSHPGRSGPMDPPPDHGEESYKGHGLLTDITAEIVNATGGTPLP' A
#
# COMPACT_ATOMS: atom_id res chain seq x y z
N MET A 1 -2.78 -4.83 27.18
CA MET A 1 -2.87 -4.15 25.88
C MET A 1 -3.24 -5.21 24.88
N SER A 2 -4.54 -5.32 24.57
CA SER A 2 -5.08 -6.39 23.75
C SER A 2 -5.38 -5.82 22.38
N ASP A 3 -4.40 -5.88 21.49
CA ASP A 3 -4.58 -5.54 20.07
C ASP A 3 -4.79 -6.83 19.28
N THR A 4 -5.83 -7.58 19.65
CA THR A 4 -6.25 -8.75 18.88
C THR A 4 -7.11 -8.23 17.73
N GLN A 5 -6.48 -7.93 16.60
CA GLN A 5 -7.24 -7.75 15.36
C GLN A 5 -8.05 -9.03 15.13
N GLU A 6 -9.38 -8.90 15.07
CA GLU A 6 -10.22 -10.03 14.70
C GLU A 6 -9.74 -10.60 13.37
N PRO A 7 -9.60 -11.93 13.24
CA PRO A 7 -9.18 -12.56 11.98
C PRO A 7 -10.21 -12.22 10.90
N ARG A 8 -9.91 -11.25 10.04
CA ARG A 8 -10.66 -11.01 8.81
C ARG A 8 -10.20 -12.04 7.79
N ASP A 9 -11.16 -12.66 7.11
CA ASP A 9 -10.87 -13.57 6.00
C ASP A 9 -10.03 -12.82 4.96
N PRO A 10 -8.77 -13.24 4.70
CA PRO A 10 -7.90 -12.55 3.76
C PRO A 10 -8.43 -12.56 2.33
N VAL A 11 -9.33 -13.50 1.97
CA VAL A 11 -9.93 -13.59 0.63
C VAL A 11 -10.82 -12.39 0.31
N THR A 12 -11.49 -11.85 1.32
CA THR A 12 -12.49 -10.78 1.18
C THR A 12 -12.04 -9.47 1.84
N LYS A 13 -10.82 -9.42 2.38
CA LYS A 13 -10.30 -8.28 3.15
C LYS A 13 -10.11 -7.00 2.31
N TYR A 14 -9.88 -7.13 1.01
CA TYR A 14 -9.59 -6.01 0.09
C TYR A 14 -10.57 -5.98 -1.08
N PRO A 15 -10.66 -4.87 -1.83
CA PRO A 15 -11.53 -4.78 -3.00
C PRO A 15 -11.30 -5.92 -4.00
N GLN A 16 -12.40 -6.51 -4.45
CA GLN A 16 -12.40 -7.57 -5.45
C GLN A 16 -12.79 -6.98 -6.82
N PRO A 17 -12.39 -7.60 -7.95
CA PRO A 17 -12.83 -7.20 -9.28
C PRO A 17 -14.36 -7.12 -9.40
N ASP A 18 -14.94 -6.34 -10.30
CA ASP A 18 -14.34 -5.72 -11.51
C ASP A 18 -13.98 -4.24 -11.33
N PHE A 19 -12.69 -3.89 -11.49
CA PHE A 19 -12.23 -2.49 -11.44
C PHE A 19 -12.53 -1.73 -12.74
N PRO A 20 -12.74 -0.41 -12.70
CA PRO A 20 -12.91 0.40 -13.89
C PRO A 20 -11.62 0.45 -14.74
N GLN A 21 -11.78 0.57 -16.07
CA GLN A 21 -10.65 0.84 -16.97
C GLN A 21 -10.01 2.20 -16.59
N GLN A 22 -8.73 2.16 -16.23
CA GLN A 22 -8.01 3.29 -15.63
C GLN A 22 -6.60 3.43 -16.22
N GLU A 23 -6.51 3.60 -17.53
CA GLU A 23 -5.23 3.77 -18.22
C GLU A 23 -4.50 5.04 -17.77
N GLN A 24 -3.18 4.92 -17.55
CA GLN A 24 -2.32 6.04 -17.22
C GLN A 24 -1.02 5.94 -18.03
N SER A 25 -0.54 7.07 -18.55
CA SER A 25 0.78 7.12 -19.17
C SER A 25 1.84 6.76 -18.14
N HIS A 26 2.85 5.98 -18.54
CA HIS A 26 3.96 5.71 -17.65
C HIS A 26 4.61 7.03 -17.18
N PRO A 27 4.87 7.15 -15.87
CA PRO A 27 4.85 6.04 -14.92
C PRO A 27 3.57 5.74 -14.13
N GLY A 28 2.50 6.49 -14.35
CA GLY A 28 1.29 6.42 -13.53
C GLY A 28 1.48 7.00 -12.12
N ARG A 29 0.36 7.16 -11.41
CA ARG A 29 0.26 7.70 -10.04
C ARG A 29 -0.87 6.98 -9.31
N SER A 30 -0.73 6.78 -8.00
CA SER A 30 -1.76 6.10 -7.20
C SER A 30 -3.01 6.96 -6.96
N GLY A 31 -2.87 8.30 -6.87
CA GLY A 31 -3.99 9.19 -6.55
C GLY A 31 -5.17 9.14 -7.53
N PRO A 32 -4.95 9.02 -8.86
CA PRO A 32 -6.02 8.84 -9.85
C PRO A 32 -6.61 7.42 -9.95
N MET A 33 -6.16 6.44 -9.18
CA MET A 33 -6.68 5.07 -9.24
C MET A 33 -8.01 4.93 -8.49
N ASP A 34 -8.87 4.05 -8.99
CA ASP A 34 -10.16 3.72 -8.36
C ASP A 34 -10.33 2.19 -8.28
N PRO A 35 -10.39 1.60 -7.06
CA PRO A 35 -10.16 2.26 -5.77
C PRO A 35 -8.70 2.70 -5.60
N PRO A 36 -8.42 3.66 -4.70
CA PRO A 36 -7.05 4.00 -4.34
C PRO A 36 -6.38 2.77 -3.67
N PRO A 37 -5.09 2.51 -3.95
CA PRO A 37 -4.34 1.46 -3.26
C PRO A 37 -4.29 1.71 -1.74
N ASP A 38 -4.38 0.64 -0.96
CA ASP A 38 -4.12 0.66 0.49
C ASP A 38 -2.64 0.32 0.72
N HIS A 39 -1.83 1.30 1.15
CA HIS A 39 -0.42 1.10 1.49
C HIS A 39 -0.20 0.88 3.01
N GLY A 40 -1.28 0.67 3.76
CA GLY A 40 -1.25 0.47 5.20
C GLY A 40 -1.21 1.75 6.01
N GLU A 41 -1.56 2.90 5.42
CA GLU A 41 -1.52 4.23 6.06
C GLU A 41 -2.32 4.29 7.35
N GLU A 42 -3.45 3.56 7.41
CA GLU A 42 -4.31 3.47 8.58
C GLU A 42 -4.14 2.16 9.36
N SER A 43 -3.63 1.10 8.73
CA SER A 43 -3.66 -0.26 9.28
C SER A 43 -2.31 -0.73 9.83
N TYR A 44 -1.18 -0.21 9.33
CA TYR A 44 0.14 -0.61 9.77
C TYR A 44 0.46 -0.04 11.16
N LYS A 45 0.88 -0.91 12.08
CA LYS A 45 1.32 -0.54 13.43
C LYS A 45 2.81 -0.85 13.59
N GLY A 46 3.60 0.17 13.92
CA GLY A 46 5.03 0.03 14.18
C GLY A 46 5.29 -0.73 15.48
N HIS A 47 6.25 -1.66 15.45
CA HIS A 47 6.66 -2.47 16.62
C HIS A 47 8.12 -2.22 17.05
N GLY A 48 8.71 -1.10 16.61
CA GLY A 48 10.09 -0.73 17.00
C GLY A 48 11.18 -1.65 16.44
N LEU A 49 10.90 -2.40 15.37
CA LEU A 49 11.84 -3.38 14.81
C LEU A 49 13.01 -2.75 14.05
N LEU A 50 12.92 -1.47 13.70
CA LEU A 50 13.89 -0.77 12.83
C LEU A 50 14.55 0.44 13.53
N THR A 51 14.63 0.47 14.86
CA THR A 51 15.09 1.65 15.63
C THR A 51 16.48 2.15 15.26
N ASP A 52 17.36 1.26 14.80
CA ASP A 52 18.77 1.58 14.53
C ASP A 52 19.16 1.34 13.06
N ILE A 53 18.16 1.23 12.18
CA ILE A 53 18.34 0.92 10.76
C ILE A 53 18.12 2.18 9.93
N THR A 54 19.12 2.54 9.12
CA THR A 54 18.97 3.54 8.06
C THR A 54 18.59 2.83 6.77
N ALA A 55 17.47 3.23 6.17
CA ALA A 55 16.98 2.69 4.90
C ALA A 55 16.82 3.80 3.86
N GLU A 56 17.29 3.54 2.64
CA GLU A 56 17.01 4.35 1.47
C GLU A 56 15.90 3.66 0.66
N ILE A 57 14.79 4.36 0.45
CA ILE A 57 13.66 3.82 -0.32
C ILE A 57 13.64 4.51 -1.68
N VAL A 58 13.99 3.74 -2.71
CA VAL A 58 13.87 4.18 -4.10
C VAL A 58 12.43 3.95 -4.58
N ASN A 59 11.86 4.94 -5.28
CA ASN A 59 10.50 4.93 -5.84
C ASN A 59 9.34 4.96 -4.81
N ALA A 60 9.53 5.57 -3.64
CA ALA A 60 8.52 5.63 -2.58
C ALA A 60 7.15 6.23 -2.98
N THR A 61 7.12 7.10 -4.00
CA THR A 61 5.88 7.75 -4.48
C THR A 61 5.15 6.94 -5.56
N GLY A 62 5.74 5.83 -6.00
CA GLY A 62 5.28 5.10 -7.16
C GLY A 62 5.58 5.86 -8.45
N GLY A 63 6.06 5.10 -9.43
CA GLY A 63 6.14 5.55 -10.80
C GLY A 63 7.54 5.76 -11.39
N THR A 64 7.90 4.86 -12.32
CA THR A 64 9.15 4.73 -13.11
C THR A 64 10.41 4.44 -12.31
N PRO A 65 11.33 3.62 -12.85
CA PRO A 65 12.61 3.33 -12.21
C PRO A 65 13.63 4.48 -12.41
N LEU A 66 14.55 4.58 -11.45
CA LEU A 66 15.84 5.24 -11.66
C LEU A 66 16.63 4.50 -12.78
N PRO A 67 17.48 5.21 -13.55
CA PRO A 67 18.29 4.59 -14.60
C PRO A 67 19.18 3.45 -14.08
#